data_AF-A0A075JVY9-F1
#
_entry.id   AF-A0A075JVY9-F1
#
_cell.length_a   1.000
_cell.length_b   1.000
_cell.length_c   1.000
_cell.angle_alpha   90.00
_cell.angle_beta   90.00
_cell.angle_gamma   90.00
#
_symmetry.space_group_name_H-M   'P 1'
#
loop_
_entity.id
_entity.type
_entity.pdbx_description
1 polymer ?
#
loop_
_entity_poly.entity_id
_entity_poly.type
_entity_poly.pdbx_seq_one_letter_code
_entity_poly.pdbx_strand_id
1 'polypeptide(L)'
;MAVANETIITKMKEELSRAEKWADNPEKMSKSISNIRLLCDLLLESGETSKSVQLDRNEISPEEMKAMIGKANAGKPSVNKSAIDHEEANGDSLFDF
;
A
#
# COMPACT_ATOMS: atom_id res chain seq x y z
N MET A 1 4.54 10.71 -21.45
CA MET A 1 3.83 9.45 -21.77
C MET A 1 2.57 9.73 -22.60
N ALA A 2 2.67 10.33 -23.80
CA ALA A 2 1.49 10.68 -24.60
C ALA A 2 0.95 9.49 -25.42
N VAL A 3 1.85 8.65 -25.93
CA VAL A 3 1.52 7.48 -26.78
C VAL A 3 0.67 6.43 -26.04
N ALA A 4 0.85 6.30 -24.72
CA ALA A 4 0.07 5.37 -23.90
C ALA A 4 -1.42 5.78 -23.82
N ASN A 5 -1.69 7.07 -23.63
CA ASN A 5 -3.05 7.59 -23.51
C ASN A 5 -3.83 7.45 -24.82
N GLU A 6 -3.20 7.76 -25.96
CA GLU A 6 -3.83 7.58 -27.28
C GLU A 6 -4.15 6.11 -27.58
N THR A 7 -3.27 5.20 -27.16
CA THR A 7 -3.49 3.75 -27.30
C THR A 7 -4.66 3.27 -26.43
N ILE A 8 -4.76 3.73 -25.18
CA ILE A 8 -5.86 3.39 -24.27
C ILE A 8 -7.19 3.90 -24.84
N ILE A 9 -7.25 5.16 -25.29
CA ILE A 9 -8.44 5.75 -25.91
C ILE A 9 -8.86 4.97 -27.15
N THR A 10 -7.90 4.53 -27.97
CA THR A 10 -8.18 3.69 -29.15
C THR A 10 -8.80 2.36 -28.75
N LYS A 11 -8.26 1.68 -27.73
CA LYS A 11 -8.84 0.44 -27.19
C LYS A 11 -10.24 0.65 -26.61
N MET A 12 -10.49 1.77 -25.95
CA MET A 12 -11.84 2.09 -25.45
C MET A 12 -12.85 2.18 -26.60
N LYS A 13 -12.49 2.82 -27.73
CA LYS A 13 -13.36 2.89 -28.92
C LYS A 13 -13.66 1.51 -29.50
N GLU A 14 -12.66 0.63 -29.56
CA GLU A 14 -12.86 -0.75 -30.04
C GLU A 14 -13.76 -1.57 -29.12
N GLU A 15 -13.60 -1.45 -27.81
CA GLU A 15 -14.48 -2.12 -26.84
C GLU A 15 -15.90 -1.55 -26.90
N LEU A 16 -16.08 -0.25 -27.14
CA LEU A 16 -17.40 0.36 -27.33
C LEU A 16 -18.10 -0.22 -28.57
N SER A 17 -17.39 -0.28 -29.71
CA SER A 17 -17.93 -0.88 -30.93
C SER A 17 -18.23 -2.37 -30.78
N ARG A 18 -17.48 -3.09 -29.95
CA ARG A 18 -17.79 -4.49 -29.59
C ARG A 18 -19.04 -4.60 -28.71
N ALA A 19 -19.21 -3.70 -27.75
CA ALA A 19 -20.42 -3.66 -26.92
C ALA A 19 -21.68 -3.41 -27.78
N GLU A 20 -21.60 -2.49 -28.75
CA GLU A 20 -22.70 -2.23 -29.70
C GLU A 20 -23.08 -3.47 -30.51
N LYS A 21 -22.09 -4.26 -30.94
CA LYS A 21 -22.32 -5.53 -31.67
C LYS A 21 -22.90 -6.64 -30.80
N TRP A 22 -22.82 -6.51 -29.47
CA TRP A 22 -23.31 -7.49 -28.51
C TRP A 22 -24.57 -7.02 -27.79
N ALA A 23 -25.31 -6.08 -28.38
CA ALA A 23 -26.59 -5.62 -27.86
C ALA A 23 -27.56 -6.77 -27.53
N ASP A 24 -27.53 -7.85 -28.31
CA ASP A 24 -28.37 -9.04 -28.11
C ASP A 24 -27.80 -10.04 -27.08
N ASN A 25 -26.60 -9.80 -26.55
CA ASN A 25 -25.92 -10.70 -25.61
C ASN A 25 -25.48 -9.94 -24.34
N PRO A 26 -26.34 -9.88 -23.30
CA PRO A 26 -26.11 -9.05 -22.11
C PRO A 26 -24.83 -9.41 -21.35
N GLU A 27 -24.45 -10.70 -21.30
CA GLU A 27 -23.20 -11.13 -20.64
C GLU A 27 -21.95 -10.59 -21.34
N LYS A 28 -21.94 -10.62 -22.69
CA LYS A 28 -20.82 -10.12 -23.48
C LYS A 28 -20.74 -8.59 -23.42
N MET A 29 -21.89 -7.92 -23.47
CA MET A 29 -21.99 -6.48 -23.28
C MET A 29 -21.45 -6.06 -21.91
N SER A 30 -21.89 -6.70 -20.83
CA SER A 30 -21.40 -6.44 -19.46
C SER A 30 -19.88 -6.59 -19.35
N LYS A 31 -19.30 -7.59 -20.01
CA LYS A 31 -17.85 -7.80 -20.07
C LYS A 31 -17.13 -6.66 -20.79
N SER A 32 -17.62 -6.20 -21.94
CA SER A 32 -17.02 -5.05 -22.64
C SER A 32 -17.13 -3.76 -21.82
N ILE A 33 -18.25 -3.51 -21.14
CA ILE A 33 -18.39 -2.35 -20.24
C ILE A 33 -17.39 -2.43 -19.08
N SER A 34 -17.19 -3.62 -18.50
CA SER A 34 -16.19 -3.84 -17.45
C SER A 34 -14.76 -3.55 -17.94
N ASN A 35 -14.43 -3.97 -19.17
CA ASN A 35 -13.14 -3.65 -19.79
C ASN A 35 -12.96 -2.14 -20.00
N ILE A 36 -14.01 -1.44 -20.47
CA ILE A 36 -13.98 0.02 -20.66
C ILE A 36 -13.72 0.72 -19.31
N ARG A 37 -14.39 0.28 -18.24
CA ARG A 37 -14.19 0.82 -16.89
C ARG A 37 -12.73 0.67 -16.44
N LEU A 38 -12.15 -0.51 -16.61
CA LEU A 38 -10.75 -0.76 -16.27
C LEU A 38 -9.78 0.15 -17.05
N LEU A 39 -10.06 0.38 -18.34
CA LEU A 39 -9.26 1.29 -19.17
C LEU A 39 -9.37 2.74 -18.70
N CYS A 40 -10.54 3.18 -18.23
CA CYS A 40 -10.70 4.48 -17.58
C CYS A 40 -9.89 4.58 -16.29
N ASP A 41 -9.96 3.57 -15.44
CA ASP A 41 -9.26 3.55 -14.16
C ASP A 41 -7.73 3.65 -14.37
N LEU A 42 -7.18 2.88 -15.33
CA LEU A 42 -5.76 2.95 -15.72
C LEU A 42 -5.33 4.36 -16.19
N LEU A 43 -6.21 5.03 -16.95
CA LEU A 43 -5.95 6.37 -17.48
C LEU A 43 -5.95 7.43 -16.37
N LEU A 44 -6.83 7.29 -15.38
CA LEU A 44 -6.94 8.18 -14.23
C LEU A 44 -5.79 7.98 -13.24
N GLU A 45 -5.43 6.73 -12.92
CA GLU A 45 -4.32 6.38 -12.02
C GLU A 45 -2.97 6.92 -12.55
N SER A 46 -2.79 6.91 -13.88
CA SER A 46 -1.63 7.51 -14.55
C SER A 46 -1.50 9.02 -14.31
N GLY A 47 -2.60 9.71 -14.00
CA GLY A 47 -2.63 11.13 -13.63
C GLY A 47 -2.45 11.39 -12.13
N GLU A 48 -2.73 10.42 -11.26
CA GLU A 48 -2.66 10.57 -9.80
C GLU A 48 -1.23 10.46 -9.25
N THR A 49 -0.28 9.89 -10.02
CA THR A 49 1.14 9.89 -9.64
C THR A 49 1.77 11.29 -9.54
N SER A 50 1.08 12.34 -9.99
CA SER A 50 1.51 13.75 -9.82
C SER A 50 0.85 14.47 -8.63
N LYS A 51 -0.13 13.86 -7.96
CA LYS A 51 -0.56 14.31 -6.64
C LYS A 51 0.30 13.59 -5.61
N SER A 52 1.46 14.17 -5.38
CA SER A 52 2.21 13.97 -4.15
C SER A 52 1.23 13.97 -2.98
N VAL A 53 1.01 12.78 -2.42
CA VAL A 53 0.49 12.61 -1.07
C VAL A 53 1.60 13.15 -0.17
N GLN A 54 1.67 14.47 -0.05
CA GLN A 54 2.14 15.10 1.18
C GLN A 54 1.03 14.87 2.19
N LEU A 55 0.95 13.65 2.72
CA LEU A 55 0.33 13.45 4.02
C LEU A 55 1.48 13.42 4.99
N ASP A 56 1.56 14.55 5.69
CA ASP A 56 2.35 14.89 6.84
C ASP A 56 3.00 13.67 7.49
N ARG A 57 4.33 13.69 7.45
CA ARG A 57 5.17 12.96 8.38
C ARG A 57 4.64 13.28 9.76
N ASN A 58 3.82 12.37 10.30
CA ASN A 58 3.24 12.43 11.63
C ASN A 58 4.38 12.81 12.58
N GLU A 59 4.42 14.09 12.95
CA GLU A 59 5.39 14.64 13.88
C GLU A 59 5.03 14.04 15.23
N ILE A 60 5.60 12.87 15.51
CA ILE A 60 5.49 12.24 16.83
C ILE A 60 5.95 13.31 17.82
N SER A 61 5.00 13.81 18.62
CA SER A 61 5.28 14.84 19.61
C SER A 61 6.39 14.31 20.53
N PRO A 62 7.33 15.16 20.98
CA PRO A 62 8.37 14.74 21.92
C PRO A 62 7.80 14.07 23.19
N GLU A 63 6.55 14.37 23.55
CA GLU A 63 5.84 13.72 24.64
C GLU A 63 5.42 12.28 24.32
N GLU A 64 5.00 11.99 23.09
CA GLU A 64 4.66 10.63 22.64
C GLU A 64 5.92 9.77 22.48
N MET A 65 7.01 10.34 21.98
CA MET A 65 8.31 9.65 21.91
C MET A 65 8.84 9.29 23.31
N LYS A 66 8.62 10.17 24.29
CA LYS A 66 8.99 9.94 25.70
C LYS A 66 8.11 8.87 26.36
N ALA A 67 6.86 8.73 25.94
CA ALA A 67 5.98 7.65 26.41
C ALA A 67 6.39 6.28 25.82
N MET A 68 6.80 6.22 24.55
CA MET A 68 7.27 4.97 23.91
C MET A 68 8.61 4.46 24.47
N ILE A 69 9.53 5.37 24.83
CA ILE A 69 10.83 5.01 25.44
C ILE A 69 10.66 4.54 26.89
N GLY A 70 9.49 4.74 27.49
CA GLY A 70 9.25 4.51 28.91
C GLY A 70 9.99 5.52 29.78
N LYS A 71 9.54 5.72 31.01
CA LYS A 71 10.19 6.60 32.00
C LYS A 71 11.60 6.08 32.33
N ALA A 72 12.58 6.39 31.48
CA ALA A 72 13.98 6.30 31.85
C ALA A 72 14.24 7.41 32.86
N ASN A 73 14.31 7.00 34.12
CA ASN A 73 14.66 7.84 35.26
C ASN A 73 15.84 8.75 34.90
N ALA A 74 15.69 10.04 35.22
CA ALA A 74 16.78 10.98 35.29
C ALA A 74 17.84 10.43 36.26
N GLY A 75 18.94 9.92 35.72
CA GLY A 75 20.03 9.35 36.51
C GLY A 75 21.34 9.46 35.73
N LYS A 76 22.25 10.28 36.26
CA LYS A 76 23.62 10.52 35.78
C LYS A 76 24.35 9.20 35.43
N PRO A 77 25.20 9.15 34.39
CA PRO A 77 25.99 7.96 34.14
C PRO A 77 27.14 7.90 35.15
N SER A 78 27.04 6.97 36.09
CA SER A 78 28.13 6.59 36.99
C SER A 78 28.21 5.07 37.04
N VAL A 79 29.35 4.54 36.58
CA VAL A 79 29.99 3.31 37.04
C VAL A 79 29.47 1.96 36.51
N ASN A 80 30.32 1.36 35.66
CA ASN A 80 30.82 -0.03 35.62
C ASN A 80 29.87 -1.26 35.68
N LYS A 81 30.03 -2.10 34.64
CA LYS A 81 29.99 -3.58 34.55
C LYS A 81 29.11 -4.34 35.53
N SER A 82 28.16 -5.12 35.00
CA SER A 82 27.86 -6.49 35.46
C SER A 82 27.22 -7.29 34.33
N ALA A 83 27.69 -8.54 34.19
CA ALA A 83 27.27 -9.51 33.18
C ALA A 83 25.79 -9.86 33.33
N ILE A 84 25.06 -9.92 32.22
CA ILE A 84 23.68 -10.44 32.19
C ILE A 84 23.79 -11.92 31.87
N ASP A 85 23.47 -12.72 32.88
CA ASP A 85 23.30 -14.16 32.82
C ASP A 85 22.00 -14.49 32.07
N HIS A 86 22.10 -15.26 30.98
CA HIS A 86 20.98 -15.65 30.10
C HIS A 86 20.76 -17.18 30.20
N GLU A 87 20.38 -17.66 31.37
CA GLU A 87 20.19 -19.12 31.61
C GLU A 87 18.72 -19.60 31.64
N GLU A 88 17.73 -18.86 31.13
CA GLU A 88 16.35 -19.43 31.10
C GLU A 88 15.34 -18.77 30.12
N ALA A 89 15.77 -18.33 28.94
CA ALA A 89 14.90 -17.62 27.99
C ALA A 89 14.41 -18.44 26.78
N ASN A 90 14.77 -19.72 26.68
CA ASN A 90 14.24 -20.65 25.67
C ASN A 90 13.82 -21.94 26.37
N GLY A 91 12.58 -21.98 26.85
CA GLY A 91 11.97 -23.21 27.35
C GLY A 91 11.91 -24.28 26.25
N ASP A 92 11.94 -25.55 26.67
CA ASP A 92 11.98 -26.73 25.81
C ASP A 92 11.00 -26.63 24.62
N SER A 93 11.53 -26.82 23.41
CA SER A 93 10.79 -26.74 22.16
C SER A 93 9.56 -27.65 22.16
N LEU A 94 8.39 -27.06 21.90
CA LEU A 94 7.08 -27.73 21.74
C LEU A 94 6.97 -28.55 20.43
N PHE A 95 8.09 -28.98 19.85
CA PHE A 95 8.14 -29.84 18.67
C PHE A 95 9.04 -31.03 18.97
N ASP A 96 8.54 -31.91 19.83
CA ASP A 96 9.08 -33.27 19.98
C ASP A 96 8.31 -34.18 19.01
N PHE A 97 9.03 -34.92 18.16
CA PHE A 97 8.50 -35.81 17.12
C PHE A 97 8.17 -37.19 17.68
#